data_AF-A0A832MAX3-F1
#
_entry.id   AF-A0A832MAX3-F1
#
_cell.length_a   1.000
_cell.length_b   1.000
_cell.length_c   1.000
_cell.angle_alpha   90.00
_cell.angle_beta   90.00
_cell.angle_gamma   90.00
#
_symmetry.space_group_name_H-M   'P 1'
#
loop_
_entity.id
_entity.type
_entity.pdbx_description
1 polymer ?
#
loop_
_entity_poly.entity_id
_entity_poly.type
_entity_poly.pdbx_seq_one_letter_code
_entity_poly.pdbx_strand_id
1 'polypeptide(L)'
;MTTDNPSTSLPIETAAKLNRRTLHLVLILVPMTALSLWLVYTQQRTTRVAALAASAIPAVIESPAHTWTSSSLMLSERELDVLETRDYVFRTYADGRGKPIDLVIVFSEDNRKGTHPPDVCLEGSGSRIMMRFDRTVNVDGVALQLRELITTNGPGRYSYFAYFYKCGDVFTPSFYRQQAQIVLNGLMNRNAAGALVRYSVTLDNPQDLPNARARVDQLLAVTFPHIKSKLNLSH
;
A
#
# COMPACT_ATOMS: atom_id res chain seq x y z
N MET A 1 -67.76 -42.43 -42.29
CA MET A 1 -68.23 -41.09 -41.91
C MET A 1 -67.89 -40.92 -40.45
N THR A 2 -67.09 -39.88 -40.16
CA THR A 2 -66.77 -39.28 -38.85
C THR A 2 -66.04 -40.11 -37.79
N THR A 3 -64.81 -39.65 -37.59
CA THR A 3 -63.79 -39.87 -36.55
C THR A 3 -64.29 -39.47 -35.16
N ASP A 4 -63.66 -39.97 -34.10
CA ASP A 4 -62.95 -39.07 -33.18
C ASP A 4 -62.02 -39.80 -32.20
N ASN A 5 -60.84 -39.20 -32.07
CA ASN A 5 -59.69 -39.61 -31.30
C ASN A 5 -59.62 -38.76 -30.03
N PRO A 6 -59.56 -39.31 -28.81
CA PRO A 6 -59.34 -38.49 -27.63
C PRO A 6 -57.84 -38.19 -27.48
N SER A 7 -57.44 -36.99 -27.91
CA SER A 7 -56.14 -36.39 -27.61
C SER A 7 -55.93 -36.28 -26.10
N THR A 8 -54.98 -37.03 -25.57
CA THR A 8 -54.49 -36.90 -24.20
C THR A 8 -53.60 -35.66 -24.11
N SER A 9 -54.16 -34.53 -23.72
CA SER A 9 -53.38 -33.34 -23.41
C SER A 9 -52.73 -33.50 -22.02
N LEU A 10 -51.40 -33.63 -21.98
CA LEU A 10 -50.62 -33.50 -20.74
C LEU A 10 -50.82 -32.09 -20.16
N PRO A 11 -51.05 -31.93 -18.84
CA PRO A 11 -51.17 -30.61 -18.24
C PRO A 11 -49.81 -29.89 -18.27
N ILE A 12 -49.79 -28.75 -18.96
CA ILE A 12 -48.68 -27.79 -19.01
C ILE A 12 -48.46 -27.20 -17.62
N GLU A 13 -47.21 -27.26 -17.17
CA GLU A 13 -46.57 -26.60 -16.02
C GLU A 13 -47.43 -25.65 -15.16
N THR A 14 -47.70 -26.08 -13.93
CA THR A 14 -48.10 -25.16 -12.86
C THR A 14 -46.89 -24.34 -12.41
N ALA A 15 -46.63 -23.22 -13.08
CA ALA A 15 -45.72 -22.21 -12.54
C ALA A 15 -46.25 -21.73 -11.18
N ALA A 16 -45.60 -22.13 -10.09
CA ALA A 16 -45.98 -21.75 -8.73
C ALA A 16 -45.99 -20.21 -8.63
N LYS A 17 -47.18 -19.61 -8.44
CA LYS A 17 -47.32 -18.16 -8.24
C LYS A 17 -46.62 -17.77 -6.94
N LEU A 18 -45.43 -17.19 -7.08
CA LEU A 18 -44.65 -16.67 -5.96
C LEU A 18 -45.50 -15.62 -5.21
N ASN A 19 -45.81 -15.85 -3.94
CA ASN A 19 -46.67 -14.94 -3.19
C ASN A 19 -45.97 -13.58 -3.03
N ARG A 20 -46.74 -12.49 -2.94
CA ARG A 20 -46.21 -11.11 -2.87
C ARG A 20 -45.21 -10.89 -1.72
N ARG A 21 -45.37 -11.56 -0.57
CA ARG A 21 -44.41 -11.56 0.55
C ARG A 21 -43.12 -12.29 0.19
N THR A 22 -43.22 -13.39 -0.56
CA THR A 22 -42.06 -14.15 -1.05
C THR A 22 -41.28 -13.33 -2.07
N LEU A 23 -41.97 -12.60 -2.94
CA LEU A 23 -41.36 -11.64 -3.88
C LEU A 23 -40.64 -10.49 -3.14
N HIS A 24 -41.26 -9.93 -2.10
CA HIS A 24 -40.62 -8.90 -1.26
C HIS A 24 -39.39 -9.42 -0.52
N LEU A 25 -39.42 -10.64 0.02
CA LEU A 25 -38.27 -11.26 0.68
C LEU A 25 -37.11 -11.48 -0.30
N VAL A 26 -37.38 -11.95 -1.52
CA VAL A 26 -36.37 -12.11 -2.58
C VAL A 26 -35.77 -10.76 -2.97
N LEU A 27 -36.61 -9.72 -3.13
CA LEU A 27 -36.17 -8.37 -3.47
C LEU A 27 -35.26 -7.73 -2.41
N ILE A 28 -35.29 -8.19 -1.16
CA ILE A 28 -34.42 -7.71 -0.07
C ILE A 28 -33.18 -8.59 0.05
N LEU A 29 -33.34 -9.92 0.04
CA LEU A 29 -32.25 -10.86 0.27
C LEU A 29 -31.22 -10.88 -0.86
N VAL A 30 -31.64 -10.74 -2.11
CA VAL A 30 -30.72 -10.73 -3.27
C VAL A 30 -29.76 -9.52 -3.24
N PRO A 31 -30.22 -8.26 -3.10
CA PRO A 31 -29.29 -7.13 -2.99
C PRO A 31 -28.48 -7.15 -1.71
N MET A 32 -29.01 -7.65 -0.58
CA MET A 32 -28.22 -7.82 0.64
C MET A 32 -27.07 -8.82 0.45
N THR A 33 -27.35 -9.98 -0.15
CA THR A 33 -26.31 -10.98 -0.42
C THR A 33 -25.31 -10.50 -1.48
N ALA A 34 -25.76 -9.81 -2.53
CA ALA A 34 -24.88 -9.18 -3.49
C ALA A 34 -23.99 -8.10 -2.85
N LEU A 35 -24.54 -7.28 -1.94
CA LEU A 35 -23.79 -6.29 -1.17
C LEU A 35 -22.79 -6.95 -0.22
N SER A 36 -23.19 -8.00 0.51
CA SER A 36 -22.29 -8.75 1.39
C SER A 36 -21.16 -9.41 0.61
N LEU A 37 -21.45 -10.03 -0.54
CA LEU A 37 -20.44 -10.60 -1.43
C LEU A 37 -19.51 -9.51 -2.00
N TRP A 38 -20.04 -8.35 -2.37
CA TRP A 38 -19.25 -7.21 -2.83
C TRP A 38 -18.35 -6.63 -1.72
N LEU A 39 -18.86 -6.52 -0.48
CA LEU A 39 -18.08 -6.08 0.68
C LEU A 39 -16.98 -7.10 1.03
N VAL A 40 -17.28 -8.39 1.01
CA VAL A 40 -16.29 -9.45 1.22
C VAL A 40 -15.25 -9.47 0.10
N TYR A 41 -15.68 -9.30 -1.16
CA TYR A 41 -14.78 -9.26 -2.31
C TYR A 41 -13.82 -8.06 -2.26
N THR A 42 -14.30 -6.88 -1.86
CA THR A 42 -13.46 -5.70 -1.70
C THR A 42 -12.49 -5.84 -0.52
N GLN A 43 -12.92 -6.48 0.59
CA GLN A 43 -12.06 -6.73 1.76
C GLN A 43 -11.02 -7.84 1.53
N GLN A 44 -11.27 -8.80 0.64
CA GLN A 44 -10.32 -9.85 0.29
C GLN A 44 -9.18 -9.38 -0.62
N ARG A 45 -9.39 -8.29 -1.39
CA ARG A 45 -8.34 -7.72 -2.24
C ARG A 45 -7.20 -7.10 -1.43
N THR A 46 -7.52 -6.34 -0.38
CA THR A 46 -6.52 -5.64 0.46
C THR A 46 -5.54 -6.63 1.09
N THR A 47 -6.05 -7.64 1.79
CA THR A 47 -5.22 -8.67 2.46
C THR A 47 -4.25 -9.42 1.54
N ARG A 48 -4.56 -9.56 0.25
CA ARG A 48 -3.65 -10.19 -0.73
C ARG A 48 -2.47 -9.29 -1.07
N VAL A 49 -2.69 -7.97 -1.20
CA VAL A 49 -1.64 -7.00 -1.55
C VAL A 49 -0.59 -6.92 -0.44
N ALA A 50 -1.01 -6.87 0.83
CA ALA A 50 -0.11 -6.87 1.97
C ALA A 50 0.78 -8.13 2.01
N ALA A 51 0.18 -9.31 1.82
CA ALA A 51 0.91 -10.59 1.82
C ALA A 51 1.88 -10.71 0.64
N LEU A 52 1.44 -10.31 -0.57
CA LEU A 52 2.28 -10.27 -1.77
C LEU A 52 3.46 -9.31 -1.58
N ALA A 53 3.21 -8.13 -1.02
CA ALA A 53 4.27 -7.16 -0.76
C ALA A 53 5.24 -7.58 0.35
N ALA A 54 4.75 -8.20 1.43
CA ALA A 54 5.60 -8.75 2.48
C ALA A 54 6.52 -9.86 1.94
N SER A 55 6.06 -10.63 0.94
CA SER A 55 6.89 -11.60 0.22
C SER A 55 7.84 -10.94 -0.80
N ALA A 56 7.52 -9.74 -1.29
CA ALA A 56 8.28 -9.08 -2.35
C ALA A 56 9.62 -8.52 -1.90
N ILE A 57 9.74 -8.09 -0.63
CA ILE A 57 11.00 -7.60 -0.08
C ILE A 57 11.64 -8.70 0.76
N PRO A 58 12.85 -9.18 0.41
CA PRO A 58 13.50 -10.25 1.15
C PRO A 58 13.77 -9.86 2.60
N ALA A 59 13.63 -10.82 3.52
CA ALA A 59 13.95 -10.58 4.92
C ALA A 59 15.47 -10.48 5.17
N VAL A 60 16.25 -11.08 4.27
CA VAL A 60 17.71 -11.03 4.24
C VAL A 60 18.11 -10.58 2.86
N ILE A 61 18.92 -9.52 2.77
CA ILE A 61 19.37 -8.95 1.50
C ILE A 61 20.90 -8.88 1.54
N GLU A 62 21.53 -9.56 0.59
CA GLU A 62 22.97 -9.49 0.41
C GLU A 62 23.35 -8.23 -0.37
N SER A 63 24.34 -7.51 0.13
CA SER A 63 25.05 -6.47 -0.59
C SER A 63 26.51 -6.91 -0.79
N PRO A 64 27.24 -6.35 -1.76
CA PRO A 64 28.64 -6.70 -1.99
C PRO A 64 29.55 -6.55 -0.75
N ALA A 65 29.17 -5.72 0.21
CA ALA A 65 29.96 -5.45 1.41
C ALA A 65 29.41 -6.11 2.69
N HIS A 66 28.15 -6.59 2.68
CA HIS A 66 27.48 -7.18 3.84
C HIS A 66 26.06 -7.65 3.61
N THR A 67 25.56 -8.42 4.58
CA THR A 67 24.18 -8.87 4.67
C THR A 67 23.35 -7.92 5.54
N TRP A 68 22.22 -7.47 5.00
CA TRP A 68 21.16 -6.83 5.77
C TRP A 68 20.18 -7.90 6.23
N THR A 69 19.89 -7.94 7.52
CA THR A 69 18.88 -8.80 8.13
C THR A 69 17.75 -7.95 8.68
N SER A 70 16.51 -8.42 8.52
CA SER A 70 15.34 -7.67 8.95
C SER A 70 14.46 -8.41 9.94
N SER A 71 13.79 -7.64 10.78
CA SER A 71 12.68 -8.09 11.63
C SER A 71 11.41 -7.33 11.26
N SER A 72 10.30 -8.05 11.05
CA SER A 72 8.99 -7.44 10.81
C SER A 72 8.44 -6.80 12.08
N LEU A 73 7.83 -5.63 11.92
CA LEU A 73 7.08 -4.93 12.96
C LEU A 73 5.62 -4.82 12.56
N MET A 74 4.77 -4.66 13.56
CA MET A 74 3.37 -4.31 13.37
C MET A 74 3.19 -2.84 13.68
N LEU A 75 2.46 -2.14 12.81
CA LEU A 75 1.96 -0.81 13.12
C LEU A 75 0.88 -0.93 14.20
N SER A 76 0.80 0.06 15.07
CA SER A 76 -0.30 0.16 16.05
C SER A 76 -1.63 0.40 15.36
N GLU A 77 -2.75 0.02 15.99
CA GLU A 77 -4.09 0.28 15.45
C GLU A 77 -4.33 1.76 15.15
N ARG A 78 -3.78 2.66 15.98
CA ARG A 78 -3.84 4.11 15.72
C ARG A 78 -3.12 4.51 14.44
N GLU A 79 -1.95 3.93 14.16
CA GLU A 79 -1.22 4.19 12.91
C GLU A 79 -1.97 3.63 11.70
N LEU A 80 -2.60 2.45 11.83
CA LEU A 80 -3.44 1.87 10.78
C LEU A 80 -4.69 2.72 10.49
N ASP A 81 -5.32 3.25 11.53
CA ASP A 81 -6.46 4.16 11.40
C ASP A 81 -6.06 5.45 10.68
N VAL A 82 -4.90 6.02 11.01
CA VAL A 82 -4.38 7.22 10.35
C VAL A 82 -3.98 6.95 8.90
N LEU A 83 -3.41 5.78 8.62
CA LEU A 83 -3.06 5.37 7.26
C LEU A 83 -4.28 4.98 6.42
N GLU A 84 -5.44 4.73 7.05
CA GLU A 84 -6.65 4.21 6.40
C GLU A 84 -6.40 2.95 5.53
N THR A 85 -5.35 2.19 5.85
CA THR A 85 -4.99 0.95 5.15
C THR A 85 -4.27 -0.02 6.07
N ARG A 86 -4.49 -1.32 5.82
CA ARG A 86 -3.77 -2.43 6.45
C ARG A 86 -2.74 -3.06 5.50
N ASP A 87 -2.60 -2.49 4.31
CA ASP A 87 -1.70 -3.00 3.28
C ASP A 87 -0.35 -2.32 3.42
N TYR A 88 0.48 -2.89 4.29
CA TYR A 88 1.80 -2.37 4.56
C TYR A 88 2.84 -3.46 4.77
N VAL A 89 4.10 -3.06 4.59
CA VAL A 89 5.27 -3.79 5.06
C VAL A 89 6.02 -2.86 5.99
N PHE A 90 6.26 -3.30 7.23
CA PHE A 90 7.11 -2.57 8.17
C PHE A 90 8.21 -3.52 8.67
N ARG A 91 9.46 -3.17 8.37
CA ARG A 91 10.64 -3.94 8.76
C ARG A 91 11.77 -3.03 9.24
N THR A 92 12.45 -3.46 10.29
CA THR A 92 13.72 -2.87 10.70
C THR A 92 14.86 -3.69 10.12
N TYR A 93 15.72 -3.07 9.32
CA TYR A 93 16.93 -3.66 8.73
C TYR A 93 18.17 -3.28 9.53
N ALA A 94 19.01 -4.27 9.81
CA ALA A 94 20.31 -4.10 10.43
C ALA A 94 21.35 -4.93 9.69
N ASP A 95 22.58 -4.41 9.61
CA ASP A 95 23.74 -5.06 8.98
C ASP A 95 24.89 -5.27 9.99
N GLY A 96 24.59 -5.17 11.28
CA GLY A 96 25.56 -5.24 12.37
C GLY A 96 26.47 -4.02 12.49
N ARG A 97 26.31 -3.00 11.64
CA ARG A 97 27.06 -1.74 11.71
C ARG A 97 26.09 -0.65 12.08
N GLY A 98 26.43 0.24 13.01
CA GLY A 98 25.64 1.42 13.46
C GLY A 98 24.13 1.24 13.68
N LYS A 99 23.35 2.31 13.49
CA LYS A 99 21.89 2.33 13.76
C LYS A 99 21.09 1.53 12.72
N PRO A 100 20.07 0.77 13.15
CA PRO A 100 19.17 0.09 12.24
C PRO A 100 18.29 1.08 11.46
N ILE A 101 17.74 0.63 10.34
CA ILE A 101 16.91 1.41 9.43
C ILE A 101 15.52 0.79 9.33
N ASP A 102 14.52 1.59 9.62
CA ASP A 102 13.12 1.21 9.45
C ASP A 102 12.70 1.46 8.00
N LEU A 103 12.22 0.42 7.33
CA LEU A 103 11.57 0.49 6.03
C LEU A 103 10.07 0.27 6.23
N VAL A 104 9.29 1.28 5.85
CA VAL A 104 7.84 1.21 5.78
C VAL A 104 7.41 1.38 4.33
N ILE A 105 6.60 0.44 3.83
CA ILE A 105 5.93 0.57 2.55
C ILE A 105 4.44 0.46 2.76
N VAL A 106 3.69 1.46 2.31
CA VAL A 106 2.23 1.51 2.41
C VAL A 106 1.65 1.45 1.01
N PHE A 107 0.77 0.50 0.74
CA PHE A 107 0.15 0.29 -0.56
C PHE A 107 -1.18 1.01 -0.68
N SER A 108 -1.43 1.53 -1.87
CA SER A 108 -2.68 2.16 -2.27
C SER A 108 -3.03 1.64 -3.67
N GLU A 109 -3.74 0.52 -3.75
CA GLU A 109 -4.15 -0.06 -5.04
C GLU A 109 -5.26 0.78 -5.70
N ASP A 110 -6.33 1.06 -4.94
CA ASP A 110 -7.55 1.73 -5.46
C ASP A 110 -8.04 2.91 -4.59
N ASN A 111 -7.45 3.13 -3.42
CA ASN A 111 -7.98 4.10 -2.44
C ASN A 111 -7.07 5.32 -2.29
N ARG A 112 -7.54 6.47 -2.79
CA ARG A 112 -6.91 7.80 -2.65
C ARG A 112 -6.60 8.22 -1.21
N LYS A 113 -7.13 7.49 -0.22
CA LYS A 113 -7.05 7.83 1.20
C LYS A 113 -5.85 7.19 1.93
N GLY A 114 -5.16 6.22 1.32
CA GLY A 114 -4.15 5.40 2.00
C GLY A 114 -2.75 6.00 2.18
N THR A 115 -2.43 7.09 1.48
CA THR A 115 -1.04 7.61 1.37
C THR A 115 -0.95 9.08 1.73
N HIS A 116 -1.45 9.49 2.90
CA HIS A 116 -1.26 10.86 3.37
C HIS A 116 0.24 11.23 3.46
N PRO A 117 0.62 12.51 3.28
CA PRO A 117 1.98 12.97 3.49
C PRO A 117 2.51 12.53 4.87
N PRO A 118 3.71 11.89 4.94
CA PRO A 118 4.32 11.49 6.19
C PRO A 118 4.38 12.61 7.21
N ASP A 119 4.52 13.86 6.74
CA ASP A 119 4.47 15.08 7.53
C ASP A 119 3.26 15.14 8.48
N VAL A 120 2.06 14.83 7.98
CA VAL A 120 0.81 14.89 8.74
C VAL A 120 0.79 13.83 9.84
N CYS A 121 1.25 12.62 9.52
CA CYS A 121 1.31 11.52 10.48
C CYS A 121 2.36 11.77 11.55
N LEU A 122 3.54 12.27 11.16
CA LEU A 122 4.64 12.57 12.07
C LEU A 122 4.24 13.68 13.05
N GLU A 123 3.67 14.77 12.55
CA GLU A 123 3.15 15.86 13.40
C GLU A 123 2.00 15.36 14.28
N GLY A 124 1.08 14.54 13.77
CA GLY A 124 0.01 13.91 14.53
C GLY A 124 0.46 12.91 15.59
N SER A 125 1.66 12.34 15.45
CA SER A 125 2.30 11.47 16.45
C SER A 125 3.07 12.25 17.52
N GLY A 126 3.12 13.59 17.41
CA GLY A 126 3.82 14.48 18.34
C GLY A 126 5.24 14.85 17.92
N SER A 127 5.71 14.40 16.75
CA SER A 127 7.00 14.81 16.20
C SER A 127 6.94 16.23 15.65
N ARG A 128 7.90 17.07 16.03
CA ARG A 128 8.08 18.38 15.41
C ARG A 128 9.04 18.27 14.22
N ILE A 129 8.61 18.70 13.05
CA ILE A 129 9.48 18.74 11.86
C ILE A 129 10.40 19.96 11.96
N MET A 130 11.70 19.70 11.98
CA MET A 130 12.74 20.72 12.09
C MET A 130 13.20 21.20 10.73
N MET A 131 13.36 20.27 9.79
CA MET A 131 13.89 20.56 8.46
C MET A 131 13.22 19.68 7.40
N ARG A 132 13.11 20.22 6.19
CA ARG A 132 12.54 19.57 5.01
C ARG A 132 13.42 19.87 3.79
N PHE A 133 13.77 18.85 3.03
CA PHE A 133 14.57 18.99 1.81
C PHE A 133 14.09 18.01 0.76
N ASP A 134 14.30 18.33 -0.52
CA ASP A 134 14.17 17.36 -1.61
C ASP A 134 15.58 17.06 -2.14
N ARG A 135 15.89 15.77 -2.34
CA ARG A 135 17.19 15.29 -2.84
C ARG A 135 16.96 14.31 -3.98
N THR A 136 17.82 14.36 -5.00
CA THR A 136 17.83 13.33 -6.05
C THR A 136 18.98 12.36 -5.81
N VAL A 137 18.71 11.06 -5.90
CA VAL A 137 19.70 9.98 -5.84
C VAL A 137 19.61 9.14 -7.11
N ASN A 138 20.75 8.70 -7.64
CA ASN A 138 20.77 7.79 -8.78
C ASN A 138 20.82 6.36 -8.26
N VAL A 139 19.76 5.59 -8.52
CA VAL A 139 19.65 4.19 -8.09
C VAL A 139 19.08 3.35 -9.23
N ASP A 140 19.76 2.24 -9.56
CA ASP A 140 19.36 1.34 -10.65
C ASP A 140 19.07 2.07 -11.99
N GLY A 141 19.92 3.04 -12.33
CA GLY A 141 19.77 3.87 -13.53
C GLY A 141 18.61 4.88 -13.49
N VAL A 142 17.91 5.02 -12.37
CA VAL A 142 16.79 5.95 -12.18
C VAL A 142 17.23 7.13 -11.31
N ALA A 143 16.98 8.35 -11.78
CA ALA A 143 17.12 9.57 -10.97
C ALA A 143 15.91 9.70 -10.02
N LEU A 144 16.02 9.08 -8.85
CA LEU A 144 14.96 9.01 -7.85
C LEU A 144 14.95 10.28 -6.99
N GLN A 145 13.83 11.00 -7.00
CA GLN A 145 13.61 12.14 -6.13
C GLN A 145 13.04 11.68 -4.79
N LEU A 146 13.76 11.99 -3.71
CA LEU A 146 13.41 11.72 -2.32
C LEU A 146 13.01 13.02 -1.63
N ARG A 147 12.01 12.93 -0.77
CA ARG A 147 11.76 13.94 0.26
C ARG A 147 12.41 13.51 1.56
N GLU A 148 13.12 14.44 2.18
CA GLU A 148 13.82 14.25 3.43
C GLU A 148 13.20 15.10 4.53
N LEU A 149 12.97 14.49 5.69
CA LEU A 149 12.51 15.17 6.90
C LEU A 149 13.49 14.91 8.03
N ILE A 150 13.71 15.92 8.87
CA ILE A 150 14.34 15.75 10.17
C ILE A 150 13.33 16.18 11.21
N THR A 151 13.03 15.28 12.14
CA THR A 151 12.07 15.54 13.21
C THR A 151 12.70 15.40 14.57
N THR A 152 12.03 15.96 15.57
CA THR A 152 12.36 15.77 16.98
C THR A 152 11.12 15.39 17.79
N ASN A 153 11.30 14.45 18.72
CA ASN A 153 10.29 14.02 19.70
C ASN A 153 10.64 14.50 21.12
N GLY A 154 11.43 15.57 21.22
CA GLY A 154 11.92 16.12 22.48
C GLY A 154 13.44 16.25 22.51
N PRO A 155 13.99 16.84 23.59
CA PRO A 155 15.42 17.12 23.71
C PRO A 155 16.27 15.87 23.47
N GLY A 156 17.24 15.95 22.54
CA GLY A 156 18.16 14.85 22.24
C GLY A 156 17.55 13.67 21.47
N ARG A 157 16.29 13.76 21.02
CA ARG A 157 15.63 12.70 20.24
C ARG A 157 15.35 13.22 18.85
N TYR A 158 16.17 12.79 17.89
CA TYR A 158 16.05 13.18 16.50
C TYR A 158 15.78 11.96 15.62
N SER A 159 15.12 12.19 14.49
CA SER A 159 14.85 11.13 13.52
C SER A 159 14.96 11.71 12.12
N TYR A 160 15.63 10.97 11.26
CA TYR A 160 15.73 11.25 9.84
C TYR A 160 14.78 10.35 9.08
N PHE A 161 14.04 10.94 8.13
CA PHE A 161 13.14 10.23 7.24
C PHE A 161 13.52 10.57 5.80
N ALA A 162 13.52 9.56 4.93
CA ALA A 162 13.62 9.73 3.49
C ALA A 162 12.49 8.95 2.83
N TYR A 163 11.70 9.58 1.96
CA TYR A 163 10.57 8.92 1.33
C TYR A 163 10.34 9.34 -0.11
N PHE A 164 9.63 8.48 -0.83
CA PHE A 164 9.11 8.75 -2.15
C PHE A 164 7.82 7.98 -2.36
N TYR A 165 7.04 8.44 -3.32
CA TYR A 165 5.85 7.77 -3.80
C TYR A 165 6.12 7.10 -5.14
N LYS A 166 5.50 5.95 -5.33
CA LYS A 166 5.39 5.25 -6.62
C LYS A 166 3.95 5.37 -7.12
N CYS A 167 3.79 5.52 -8.44
CA CYS A 167 2.52 5.34 -9.14
C CYS A 167 2.81 4.78 -10.53
N GLY A 168 2.43 3.53 -10.79
CA GLY A 168 2.91 2.82 -11.98
C GLY A 168 4.45 2.86 -12.02
N ASP A 169 5.04 3.28 -13.14
CA ASP A 169 6.50 3.42 -13.28
C ASP A 169 7.05 4.79 -12.87
N VAL A 170 6.20 5.70 -12.37
CA VAL A 170 6.59 7.06 -11.97
C VAL A 170 6.93 7.09 -10.48
N PHE A 171 8.05 7.76 -10.16
CA PHE A 171 8.47 8.03 -8.79
C PHE A 171 8.43 9.54 -8.52
N THR A 172 7.89 9.94 -7.37
CA THR A 172 7.72 11.36 -7.03
C THR A 172 7.81 11.57 -5.51
N PRO A 173 8.45 12.66 -5.03
CA PRO A 173 8.41 13.03 -3.62
C PRO A 173 7.09 13.73 -3.24
N SER A 174 6.30 14.15 -4.24
CA SER A 174 5.08 14.92 -4.05
C SER A 174 3.84 14.02 -4.07
N PHE A 175 3.11 14.06 -2.96
CA PHE A 175 1.80 13.41 -2.80
C PHE A 175 0.80 13.88 -3.88
N TYR A 176 0.67 15.18 -4.10
CA TYR A 176 -0.29 15.70 -5.09
C TYR A 176 0.02 15.24 -6.51
N ARG A 177 1.30 15.13 -6.87
CA ARG A 177 1.71 14.56 -8.17
C ARG A 177 1.36 13.08 -8.25
N GLN A 178 1.56 12.32 -7.17
CA GLN A 178 1.15 10.92 -7.12
C GLN A 178 -0.37 10.82 -7.36
N GLN A 179 -1.19 11.58 -6.64
CA GLN A 179 -2.64 11.55 -6.79
C GLN A 179 -3.09 11.93 -8.21
N ALA A 180 -2.49 12.96 -8.81
CA ALA A 180 -2.78 13.34 -10.20
C ALA A 180 -2.42 12.20 -11.18
N GLN A 181 -1.29 11.53 -10.98
CA GLN A 181 -0.86 10.42 -11.82
C GLN A 181 -1.77 9.19 -11.69
N ILE A 182 -2.21 8.85 -10.47
CA ILE A 182 -3.17 7.77 -10.23
C ILE A 182 -4.47 8.03 -11.01
N VAL A 183 -4.98 9.27 -10.96
CA VAL A 183 -6.19 9.68 -11.70
C VAL A 183 -5.97 9.58 -13.21
N LEU A 184 -4.86 10.12 -13.71
CA LEU A 184 -4.54 10.08 -15.14
C LEU A 184 -4.40 8.64 -15.65
N ASN A 185 -3.70 7.79 -14.89
CA ASN A 185 -3.51 6.38 -15.24
C ASN A 185 -4.83 5.62 -15.24
N GLY A 186 -5.70 5.84 -14.24
CA GLY A 186 -7.02 5.24 -14.18
C GLY A 186 -7.91 5.62 -15.38
N LEU A 187 -7.87 6.90 -15.80
CA LEU A 187 -8.59 7.36 -17.01
C LEU A 187 -8.03 6.75 -18.30
N MET A 188 -6.73 6.45 -18.34
CA MET A 188 -6.05 5.88 -19.49
C MET A 188 -5.99 4.34 -19.46
N ASN A 189 -6.66 3.69 -18.50
CA ASN A 189 -6.60 2.25 -18.25
C ASN A 189 -5.16 1.71 -18.12
N ARG A 190 -4.29 2.50 -17.46
CA ARG A 190 -2.90 2.18 -17.14
C ARG A 190 -2.78 1.82 -15.66
N ASN A 191 -1.68 1.18 -15.27
CA ASN A 191 -1.42 0.82 -13.88
C ASN A 191 -1.46 2.07 -12.97
N ALA A 192 -2.45 2.12 -12.08
CA ALA A 192 -2.67 3.21 -11.14
C ALA A 192 -2.24 2.87 -9.71
N ALA A 193 -1.68 1.67 -9.48
CA ALA A 193 -1.24 1.25 -8.15
C ALA A 193 -0.19 2.21 -7.59
N GLY A 194 -0.48 2.71 -6.40
CA GLY A 194 0.34 3.62 -5.63
C GLY A 194 1.04 2.93 -4.46
N ALA A 195 2.21 3.45 -4.09
CA ALA A 195 2.84 3.11 -2.81
C ALA A 195 3.59 4.30 -2.25
N LEU A 196 3.60 4.43 -0.92
CA LEU A 196 4.57 5.25 -0.19
C LEU A 196 5.69 4.34 0.28
N VAL A 197 6.94 4.69 -0.04
CA VAL A 197 8.13 4.03 0.48
C VAL A 197 8.85 5.02 1.38
N ARG A 198 9.07 4.65 2.65
CA ARG A 198 9.72 5.50 3.65
C ARG A 198 10.81 4.73 4.37
N TYR A 199 11.98 5.34 4.46
CA TYR A 199 13.09 4.94 5.31
C TYR A 199 13.17 5.87 6.51
N SER A 200 13.44 5.33 7.69
CA SER A 200 13.70 6.13 8.88
C SER A 200 14.81 5.60 9.75
N VAL A 201 15.58 6.52 10.33
CA VAL A 201 16.71 6.23 11.22
C VAL A 201 16.68 7.19 12.40
N THR A 202 16.92 6.67 13.59
CA THR A 202 17.10 7.52 14.78
C THR A 202 18.46 8.20 14.75
N LEU A 203 18.49 9.47 15.12
CA LEU A 203 19.71 10.27 15.20
C LEU A 203 19.95 10.64 16.67
N ASP A 204 21.18 10.41 17.13
CA ASP A 204 21.61 10.88 18.45
C ASP A 204 21.85 12.40 18.39
N ASN A 205 22.38 12.89 17.26
CA ASN A 205 22.58 14.31 16.99
C ASN A 205 22.22 14.65 15.52
N PRO A 206 21.62 15.82 15.21
CA PRO A 206 21.42 16.28 13.83
C PRO A 206 22.69 16.29 12.96
N GLN A 207 23.88 16.43 13.55
CA GLN A 207 25.16 16.34 12.85
C GLN A 207 25.45 14.94 12.26
N ASP A 208 24.78 13.89 12.75
CA ASP A 208 24.92 12.52 12.23
C ASP A 208 24.18 12.28 10.91
N LEU A 209 23.42 13.28 10.44
CA LEU A 209 22.63 13.22 9.21
C LEU A 209 23.41 12.71 7.99
N PRO A 210 24.66 13.12 7.70
CA PRO A 210 25.41 12.59 6.56
C PRO A 210 25.61 11.08 6.64
N ASN A 211 25.89 10.54 7.83
CA ASN A 211 26.05 9.10 8.05
C ASN A 211 24.72 8.37 7.87
N ALA A 212 23.62 8.91 8.41
CA ALA A 212 22.30 8.34 8.23
C ALA A 212 21.85 8.33 6.76
N ARG A 213 22.11 9.41 6.02
CA ARG A 213 21.87 9.50 4.56
C ARG A 213 22.62 8.41 3.80
N ALA A 214 23.93 8.29 4.02
CA ALA A 214 24.76 7.29 3.34
C ALA A 214 24.25 5.86 3.57
N ARG A 215 23.81 5.58 4.80
CA ARG A 215 23.22 4.28 5.14
C ARG A 215 21.87 4.01 4.51
N VAL A 216 20.98 5.02 4.49
CA VAL A 216 19.71 4.91 3.78
C VAL A 216 19.96 4.69 2.29
N ASP A 217 20.94 5.36 1.69
CA ASP A 217 21.31 5.16 0.29
C ASP A 217 21.81 3.74 0.01
N GLN A 218 22.60 3.16 0.92
CA GLN A 218 23.05 1.76 0.82
C GLN A 218 21.90 0.77 0.88
N LEU A 219 20.98 0.93 1.83
CA LEU A 219 19.81 0.06 1.94
C LEU A 219 18.88 0.26 0.73
N LEU A 220 18.63 1.51 0.33
CA LEU A 220 17.84 1.86 -0.84
C LEU A 220 18.40 1.20 -2.10
N ALA A 221 19.71 1.20 -2.29
CA ALA A 221 20.33 0.60 -3.47
C ALA A 221 20.01 -0.89 -3.62
N VAL A 222 19.89 -1.62 -2.51
CA VAL A 222 19.61 -3.06 -2.52
C VAL A 222 18.11 -3.39 -2.46
N THR A 223 17.28 -2.53 -1.86
CA THR A 223 15.82 -2.73 -1.82
C THR A 223 15.12 -2.21 -3.06
N PHE A 224 15.66 -1.18 -3.73
CA PHE A 224 15.01 -0.51 -4.86
C PHE A 224 14.70 -1.44 -6.04
N PRO A 225 15.57 -2.39 -6.45
CA PRO A 225 15.23 -3.36 -7.51
C PRO A 225 13.99 -4.21 -7.18
N HIS A 226 13.82 -4.58 -5.90
CA HIS A 226 12.63 -5.31 -5.44
C HIS A 226 11.39 -4.41 -5.48
N ILE A 227 11.51 -3.16 -5.02
CA ILE A 227 10.43 -2.16 -5.05
C ILE A 227 10.00 -1.88 -6.50
N LYS A 228 10.95 -1.68 -7.41
CA LYS A 228 10.69 -1.38 -8.82
C LYS A 228 10.00 -2.55 -9.53
N SER A 229 10.53 -3.77 -9.37
CA SER A 229 10.04 -4.95 -10.10
C SER A 229 8.73 -5.52 -9.55
N LYS A 230 8.53 -5.50 -8.23
CA LYS A 230 7.41 -6.19 -7.58
C LYS A 230 6.23 -5.29 -7.22
N LEU A 231 6.42 -3.96 -7.20
CA LEU A 231 5.32 -3.03 -6.97
C LEU A 231 4.62 -2.59 -8.26
N ASN A 232 4.89 -3.26 -9.39
CA ASN A 232 4.03 -3.23 -10.55
C ASN A 232 2.85 -4.16 -10.31
N LEU A 233 1.99 -3.78 -9.35
CA LEU A 233 0.70 -4.42 -9.10
C LEU A 233 -0.21 -4.11 -10.29
N SER A 234 0.03 -4.76 -11.42
CA SER A 234 -0.89 -4.83 -12.54
C SER A 234 -1.53 -6.20 -12.47
N HIS A 235 -2.81 -6.23 -12.11
CA HIS A 235 -3.69 -7.30 -12.54
C HIS A 235 -3.98 -7.15 -14.04
#